data_AF-A0A4R0WYN7-F1
#
_entry.id   AF-A0A4R0WYN7-F1
#
_cell.length_a   1.000
_cell.length_b   1.000
_cell.length_c   1.000
_cell.angle_alpha   90.00
_cell.angle_beta   90.00
_cell.angle_gamma   90.00
#
_symmetry.space_group_name_H-M   'P 1'
#
loop_
_entity.id
_entity.type
_entity.pdbx_description
1 polymer ?
#
loop_
_entity_poly.entity_id
_entity_poly.type
_entity_poly.pdbx_seq_one_letter_code
_entity_poly.pdbx_strand_id
1 'polypeptide(L)'
;MQMESWVGTIEREWQQLRRADSTLDVEKFARHVVAANKTGFLSPESLAAIANALLTSTLDGAAYLGRWLLERIGANRHPAWRVAMAISLVTPTGGEADLERGNAILEDVMNDETADGRLRGMAAAA
;
A
#
# COMPACT_ATOMS: atom_id res chain seq x y z
N MET A 1 20.83 4.95 25.85
CA MET A 1 20.24 4.41 24.61
C MET A 1 19.37 5.53 24.02
N GLN A 2 19.91 6.32 23.09
CA GLN A 2 19.07 7.31 22.40
C GLN A 2 18.12 6.52 21.51
N MET A 3 16.82 6.63 21.78
CA MET A 3 15.79 6.09 20.92
C MET A 3 15.88 6.91 19.63
N GLU A 4 16.42 6.31 18.56
CA GLU A 4 16.32 6.91 17.23
C GLU A 4 14.86 7.33 17.03
N SER A 5 14.64 8.57 16.60
CA SER A 5 13.29 9.06 16.37
C SER A 5 12.56 8.05 15.49
N TRP A 6 11.37 7.64 15.93
CA TRP A 6 10.57 6.66 15.21
C TRP A 6 10.31 7.07 13.75
N VAL A 7 10.25 8.39 13.50
CA VAL A 7 10.22 8.98 12.15
C VAL A 7 11.49 8.64 11.35
N GLY A 8 12.67 8.83 11.94
CA GLY A 8 13.94 8.51 11.29
C GLY A 8 14.16 7.00 11.05
N THR A 9 13.45 6.14 11.79
CA THR A 9 13.42 4.70 11.52
C THR A 9 12.60 4.42 10.26
N ILE A 10 11.37 4.93 10.20
CA ILE A 10 10.48 4.76 9.03
C ILE A 10 11.09 5.37 7.76
N GLU A 11 11.70 6.55 7.86
CA GLU A 11 12.35 7.20 6.72
C GLU A 11 13.50 6.35 6.17
N ARG A 12 14.34 5.78 7.04
CA ARG A 12 15.44 4.91 6.62
C ARG A 12 14.94 3.63 5.97
N GLU A 13 14.00 2.95 6.60
CA GLU A 13 13.40 1.72 6.07
C GLU A 13 12.69 1.99 4.73
N TRP A 14 12.02 3.13 4.60
CA TRP A 14 11.42 3.58 3.33
C TRP A 14 12.47 3.80 2.25
N GLN A 15 13.60 4.43 2.57
CA GLN A 15 14.69 4.61 1.61
C GLN A 15 15.30 3.27 1.17
N GLN A 16 15.46 2.31 2.10
CA GLN A 16 15.91 0.97 1.78
C GLN A 16 14.92 0.25 0.84
N LEU A 17 13.61 0.36 1.10
CA LEU A 17 12.58 -0.22 0.22
C LEU A 17 12.67 0.37 -1.18
N ARG A 18 12.78 1.70 -1.29
CA ARG A 18 12.88 2.41 -2.58
C ARG A 18 14.15 2.05 -3.37
N ARG A 19 15.20 1.61 -2.68
CA ARG A 19 16.44 1.12 -3.29
C ARG A 19 16.43 -0.39 -3.55
N ALA A 20 15.34 -1.08 -3.23
CA ALA A 20 15.25 -2.54 -3.24
C ALA A 20 16.41 -3.20 -2.47
N ASP A 21 16.78 -2.61 -1.32
CA ASP A 21 17.86 -3.09 -0.48
C ASP A 21 17.44 -4.37 0.26
N SER A 22 18.10 -5.49 -0.03
CA SER A 22 17.80 -6.81 0.56
C SER A 22 18.12 -6.92 2.05
N THR A 23 18.75 -5.91 2.64
CA THR A 23 18.97 -5.84 4.10
C THR A 23 17.75 -5.30 4.85
N LEU A 24 16.74 -4.78 4.14
CA LEU A 24 15.49 -4.33 4.74
C LEU A 24 14.72 -5.52 5.33
N ASP A 25 14.39 -5.43 6.61
CA ASP A 25 13.37 -6.29 7.22
C ASP A 25 11.98 -5.77 6.81
N VAL A 26 11.43 -6.34 5.75
CA VAL A 26 10.19 -5.87 5.13
C VAL A 26 8.98 -6.07 6.07
N GLU A 27 8.96 -7.15 6.86
CA GLU A 27 7.87 -7.42 7.81
C GLU A 27 7.88 -6.39 8.95
N LYS A 28 9.06 -6.08 9.49
CA LYS A 28 9.22 -5.03 10.49
C LYS A 28 8.80 -3.67 9.95
N PHE A 29 9.24 -3.32 8.74
CA PHE A 29 8.82 -2.08 8.08
C PHE A 29 7.29 -2.01 7.93
N ALA A 30 6.65 -3.06 7.43
CA ALA A 30 5.19 -3.12 7.29
C ALA A 30 4.46 -2.94 8.63
N ARG A 31 4.97 -3.53 9.72
CA ARG A 31 4.43 -3.32 11.08
C ARG A 31 4.59 -1.89 11.57
N HIS A 32 5.72 -1.24 11.30
CA HIS A 32 5.91 0.18 11.62
C HIS A 32 4.93 1.08 10.86
N VAL A 33 4.71 0.80 9.57
CA VAL A 33 3.74 1.54 8.74
C VAL A 33 2.32 1.40 9.32
N VAL A 34 1.91 0.20 9.76
CA VAL A 34 0.61 0.01 10.44
C VAL A 34 0.52 0.82 11.73
N ALA A 35 1.60 0.85 12.53
CA ALA A 35 1.63 1.65 13.74
C ALA A 35 1.54 3.16 13.45
N ALA A 36 2.20 3.64 12.38
CA ALA A 36 2.13 5.03 11.88
C ALA A 36 0.77 5.44 11.36
N ASN A 37 0.08 4.54 10.67
CA ASN A 37 -1.30 4.77 10.31
C ASN A 37 -2.19 4.94 11.55
N LYS A 38 -2.05 4.06 12.56
CA LYS A 38 -2.88 4.09 13.78
C LYS A 38 -2.74 5.38 14.58
N THR A 39 -1.57 6.02 14.54
CA THR A 39 -1.32 7.29 15.22
C THR A 39 -1.63 8.52 14.35
N GLY A 40 -2.13 8.33 13.13
CA GLY A 40 -2.47 9.41 12.20
C GLY A 40 -1.25 10.09 11.57
N PHE A 41 -0.07 9.45 11.59
CA PHE A 41 1.17 10.04 11.09
C PHE A 41 1.27 10.02 9.56
N LEU A 42 0.68 9.01 8.91
CA LEU A 42 0.73 8.85 7.46
C LEU A 42 -0.55 9.34 6.80
N SER A 43 -0.41 10.10 5.72
CA SER A 43 -1.55 10.41 4.86
C SER A 43 -2.04 9.16 4.13
N PRO A 44 -3.30 9.12 3.69
CA PRO A 44 -3.81 8.03 2.87
C PRO A 44 -3.00 7.78 1.59
N GLU A 45 -2.54 8.84 0.92
CA GLU A 45 -1.71 8.76 -0.29
C GLU A 45 -0.35 8.14 0.02
N SER A 46 0.25 8.48 1.15
CA SER A 46 1.53 7.92 1.59
C SER A 46 1.39 6.41 1.85
N LEU A 47 0.29 6.00 2.48
CA LEU A 47 -0.01 4.57 2.69
C LEU A 47 -0.24 3.83 1.38
N ALA A 48 -0.99 4.42 0.43
CA ALA A 48 -1.18 3.84 -0.89
C ALA A 48 0.15 3.70 -1.64
N ALA A 49 1.01 4.72 -1.58
CA ALA A 49 2.34 4.69 -2.20
C ALA A 49 3.24 3.62 -1.58
N ILE A 50 3.21 3.46 -0.24
CA ILE A 50 3.97 2.42 0.45
C ILE A 50 3.47 1.03 0.07
N ALA A 51 2.15 0.81 0.08
CA ALA A 51 1.57 -0.47 -0.30
C ALA A 51 1.92 -0.83 -1.76
N ASN A 52 1.78 0.12 -2.69
CA ASN A 52 2.17 -0.09 -4.09
C ASN A 52 3.66 -0.38 -4.25
N ALA A 53 4.52 0.34 -3.53
CA ALA A 53 5.96 0.08 -3.55
C ALA A 53 6.30 -1.33 -3.07
N LEU A 54 5.61 -1.82 -2.03
CA LEU A 54 5.73 -3.20 -1.55
C LEU A 54 5.22 -4.21 -2.61
N LEU A 55 4.05 -3.97 -3.19
CA LEU A 55 3.44 -4.82 -4.23
C LEU A 55 4.33 -5.00 -5.45
N THR A 56 5.06 -3.95 -5.84
CA THR A 56 5.97 -3.96 -7.01
C THR A 56 7.43 -4.22 -6.64
N SER A 57 7.75 -4.42 -5.37
CA SER A 57 9.13 -4.62 -4.93
C SER A 57 9.64 -5.99 -5.34
N THR A 58 10.92 -6.08 -5.69
CA THR A 58 11.62 -7.34 -5.95
C THR A 58 12.13 -8.00 -4.67
N LEU A 59 11.91 -7.40 -3.51
CA LEU A 59 12.31 -7.97 -2.22
C LEU A 59 11.42 -9.17 -1.86
N ASP A 60 12.03 -10.22 -1.34
CA ASP A 60 11.32 -11.42 -0.92
C ASP A 60 10.22 -11.09 0.11
N GLY A 61 9.01 -11.59 -0.14
CA GLY A 61 7.85 -11.38 0.72
C GLY A 61 7.23 -9.97 0.67
N ALA A 62 7.84 -9.01 -0.02
CA ALA A 62 7.34 -7.63 -0.06
C ALA A 62 5.96 -7.52 -0.70
N ALA A 63 5.75 -8.21 -1.84
CA ALA A 63 4.45 -8.16 -2.51
C ALA A 63 3.33 -8.67 -1.59
N TYR A 64 3.55 -9.80 -0.90
CA TYR A 64 2.61 -10.34 0.08
C TYR A 64 2.32 -9.33 1.19
N LEU A 65 3.37 -8.70 1.74
CA LEU A 65 3.23 -7.70 2.79
C LEU A 65 2.52 -6.42 2.32
N GLY A 66 2.65 -6.04 1.04
CA GLY A 66 1.90 -4.93 0.44
C GLY A 66 0.39 -5.20 0.44
N ARG A 67 -0.04 -6.40 0.04
CA ARG A 67 -1.44 -6.80 0.08
C ARG A 67 -1.96 -6.95 1.51
N TRP A 68 -1.19 -7.62 2.36
CA TRP A 68 -1.48 -7.72 3.80
C TRP A 68 -1.64 -6.34 4.46
N LEU A 69 -0.81 -5.36 4.11
CA LEU A 69 -0.91 -4.00 4.64
C LEU A 69 -2.26 -3.37 4.30
N LEU A 70 -2.70 -3.48 3.03
CA LEU A 70 -3.99 -2.95 2.57
C LEU A 70 -5.18 -3.63 3.26
N GLU A 71 -5.11 -4.95 3.46
CA GLU A 71 -6.11 -5.69 4.24
C GLU A 71 -6.12 -5.21 5.70
N ARG A 72 -4.94 -5.00 6.28
CA ARG A 72 -4.79 -4.65 7.70
C ARG A 72 -5.29 -3.24 8.02
N ILE A 73 -5.08 -2.27 7.12
CA ILE A 73 -5.56 -0.90 7.30
C ILE A 73 -7.04 -0.72 6.91
N GLY A 74 -7.59 -1.69 6.18
CA GLY A 74 -8.96 -1.67 5.67
C GLY A 74 -9.10 -0.80 4.42
N ALA A 75 -8.72 -1.35 3.27
CA ALA A 75 -8.67 -0.65 1.98
C ALA A 75 -9.95 0.15 1.63
N ASN A 76 -11.12 -0.30 2.04
CA ASN A 76 -12.41 0.38 1.75
C ASN A 76 -12.55 1.76 2.40
N ARG A 77 -11.67 2.14 3.32
CA ARG A 77 -11.75 3.42 4.04
C ARG A 77 -11.28 4.63 3.22
N HIS A 78 -10.56 4.41 2.12
CA HIS A 78 -10.07 5.50 1.28
C HIS A 78 -9.98 5.09 -0.19
N PRO A 79 -10.38 5.95 -1.15
CA PRO A 79 -10.31 5.62 -2.59
C PRO A 79 -8.91 5.17 -3.05
N ALA A 80 -7.85 5.84 -2.58
CA ALA A 80 -6.47 5.49 -2.95
C ALA A 80 -6.08 4.05 -2.52
N TRP A 81 -6.57 3.59 -1.36
CA TRP A 81 -6.29 2.23 -0.87
C TRP A 81 -7.13 1.19 -1.62
N ARG A 82 -8.38 1.53 -1.97
CA ARG A 82 -9.23 0.72 -2.85
C ARG A 82 -8.56 0.47 -4.19
N VAL A 83 -8.03 1.51 -4.85
CA VAL A 83 -7.30 1.36 -6.12
C VAL A 83 -6.08 0.46 -5.95
N ALA A 84 -5.25 0.68 -4.93
CA ALA A 84 -4.09 -0.17 -4.68
C ALA A 84 -4.48 -1.65 -4.44
N MET A 85 -5.55 -1.89 -3.68
CA MET A 85 -6.08 -3.24 -3.45
C MET A 85 -6.59 -3.86 -4.74
N ALA A 86 -7.39 -3.14 -5.52
CA ALA A 86 -7.92 -3.62 -6.79
C ALA A 86 -6.80 -4.02 -7.75
N ILE A 87 -5.77 -3.18 -7.88
CA ILE A 87 -4.58 -3.49 -8.68
C ILE A 87 -3.92 -4.79 -8.19
N SER A 88 -3.80 -4.98 -6.86
CA SER A 88 -3.21 -6.21 -6.31
C SER A 88 -4.02 -7.47 -6.63
N LEU A 89 -5.35 -7.34 -6.78
CA LEU A 89 -6.26 -8.44 -7.11
C LEU A 89 -6.25 -8.76 -8.61
N VAL A 90 -6.10 -7.75 -9.49
CA VAL A 90 -6.08 -7.95 -10.95
C VAL A 90 -4.70 -8.32 -11.51
N THR A 91 -3.62 -7.97 -10.82
CA THR A 91 -2.22 -8.23 -11.23
C THR A 91 -1.55 -9.44 -10.53
N PRO A 92 -2.35 -10.35 -9.97
CA PRO A 92 -1.96 -11.31 -8.91
C PRO A 92 -0.77 -10.91 -8.00
N THR A 93 -0.63 -9.64 -7.60
CA THR A 93 0.50 -9.22 -6.76
C THR A 93 0.18 -9.43 -5.28
N GLY A 94 1.04 -10.16 -4.59
CA GLY A 94 0.93 -10.38 -3.14
C GLY A 94 -0.13 -11.40 -2.70
N GLY A 95 -0.72 -12.16 -3.62
CA GLY A 95 -1.70 -13.20 -3.30
C GLY A 95 -2.41 -13.70 -4.56
N GLU A 96 -3.42 -14.56 -4.37
CA GLU A 96 -4.23 -15.05 -5.49
C GLU A 96 -5.01 -13.92 -6.17
N ALA A 97 -5.11 -14.02 -7.49
CA ALA A 97 -5.90 -13.10 -8.29
C ALA A 97 -7.39 -13.25 -7.94
N ASP A 98 -8.10 -12.12 -7.91
CA ASP A 98 -9.55 -12.07 -7.77
C ASP A 98 -10.05 -10.96 -8.70
N LEU A 99 -10.14 -11.31 -9.98
CA LEU A 99 -10.44 -10.35 -11.06
C LEU A 99 -11.82 -9.73 -10.88
N GLU A 100 -12.80 -10.53 -10.43
CA GLU A 100 -14.17 -10.08 -10.22
C GLU A 100 -14.22 -9.01 -9.12
N ARG A 101 -13.63 -9.30 -7.96
CA ARG A 101 -13.57 -8.34 -6.87
C ARG A 101 -12.71 -7.13 -7.21
N GLY A 102 -11.58 -7.33 -7.89
CA GLY A 102 -10.71 -6.26 -8.34
C GLY A 102 -11.43 -5.27 -9.23
N ASN A 103 -12.08 -5.76 -10.29
CA ASN A 103 -12.85 -4.93 -11.22
C ASN A 103 -14.03 -4.22 -10.55
N ALA A 104 -14.74 -4.91 -9.65
CA ALA A 104 -15.83 -4.29 -8.89
C ALA A 104 -15.34 -3.10 -8.03
N ILE A 105 -14.16 -3.20 -7.42
CA ILE A 105 -13.57 -2.10 -6.65
C ILE A 105 -13.14 -0.95 -7.58
N LEU A 106 -12.60 -1.24 -8.78
CA LEU A 106 -12.25 -0.19 -9.75
C LEU A 106 -13.49 0.58 -10.21
N GLU A 107 -14.56 -0.12 -10.57
CA GLU A 107 -15.83 0.48 -10.96
C GLU A 107 -16.43 1.33 -9.83
N ASP A 108 -16.38 0.85 -8.59
CA ASP A 108 -16.81 1.61 -7.41
C ASP A 108 -16.00 2.91 -7.25
N VAL A 109 -14.67 2.87 -7.41
CA VAL A 109 -13.84 4.07 -7.34
C VAL A 109 -14.12 5.04 -8.49
N MET A 110 -14.33 4.55 -9.71
CA MET A 110 -14.67 5.41 -10.87
C MET A 110 -15.92 6.25 -10.62
N ASN A 111 -16.90 5.68 -9.90
CA ASN A 111 -18.17 6.31 -9.59
C ASN A 111 -18.17 7.08 -8.24
N ASP A 112 -17.06 7.06 -7.50
CA ASP A 112 -16.95 7.71 -6.20
C ASP A 112 -16.70 9.21 -6.32
N GLU A 113 -17.67 10.03 -5.91
CA GLU A 113 -17.56 11.50 -5.93
C GLU A 113 -16.52 12.06 -4.96
N THR A 114 -16.17 11.29 -3.93
CA THR A 114 -15.11 11.65 -2.96
C THR A 114 -13.71 11.34 -3.47
N ALA A 115 -13.60 10.57 -4.57
CA ALA A 115 -12.33 10.27 -5.20
C ALA A 115 -11.86 11.43 -6.09
N ASP A 116 -10.61 11.85 -5.89
CA ASP A 116 -9.95 12.80 -6.78
C ASP A 116 -10.01 12.32 -8.24
N GLY A 117 -10.10 13.26 -9.18
CA GLY A 117 -10.21 12.96 -10.61
C GLY A 117 -9.07 12.08 -11.13
N ARG A 118 -7.86 12.19 -10.54
CA ARG A 118 -6.74 11.31 -10.88
C ARG A 118 -6.98 9.87 -10.45
N LEU A 119 -7.55 9.64 -9.26
CA LEU A 119 -7.83 8.28 -8.78
C LEU A 119 -8.91 7.62 -9.61
N ARG A 120 -9.94 8.37 -10.01
CA ARG A 120 -10.96 7.91 -10.97
C ARG A 120 -10.37 7.56 -12.32
N GLY A 121 -9.47 8.41 -12.84
CA GLY A 121 -8.76 8.15 -14.09
C GLY A 121 -7.84 6.92 -14.01
N MET A 122 -7.16 6.71 -12.88
CA MET A 122 -6.37 5.50 -12.65
C MET A 122 -7.25 4.25 -12.59
N ALA A 123 -8.39 4.32 -11.91
CA ALA A 123 -9.33 3.20 -11.83
C ALA A 123 -9.89 2.81 -13.21
N ALA A 124 -10.16 3.79 -14.07
CA ALA A 124 -10.62 3.55 -15.44
C ALA A 124 -9.54 3.00 -16.39
N ALA A 125 -8.26 3.15 -16.05
CA ALA A 125 -7.13 2.74 -16.88
C ALA A 125 -6.48 1.41 -16.46
N ALA A 126 -6.84 0.90 -15.26
CA ALA A 126 -6.38 -0.37 -14.72
C ALA A 126 -7.15 -1.55 -15.34
#